data_AF-A0A9N9DY97-F1
#
_entry.id   AF-A0A9N9DY97-F1
#
_cell.length_a   1.000
_cell.length_b   1.000
_cell.length_c   1.000
_cell.angle_alpha   90.00
_cell.angle_beta   90.00
_cell.angle_gamma   90.00
#
_symmetry.space_group_name_H-M   'P 1'
#
loop_
_entity.id
_entity.type
_entity.pdbx_description
1 polymer ?
#
loop_
_entity_poly.entity_id
_entity_poly.type
_entity_poly.pdbx_seq_one_letter_code
_entity_poly.pdbx_strand_id
1 'polypeptide(L)'
;MKILKKLNEQKEKDDEMIKNLKTAGDYERLQKKLTTQKKEIFREINNSLELGLESKKLTLKKIITRIEELIRNPLANNQKLQKKLTKAKKTIELLKKQLAEKDPDYNAIQQAEYQKILKLVKNDTFQNCKKLGIALAPSTQAKISQATTLDLVMKERNKLIQSQFSKNQAELTQQKSQLTHARHQER
;
A
#
# COMPACT_ATOMS: atom_id res chain seq x y z
N MET A 1 13.87 26.63 5.34
CA MET A 1 12.50 26.89 4.84
C MET A 1 12.16 26.16 3.54
N LYS A 2 13.10 25.91 2.60
CA LYS A 2 12.80 25.22 1.32
C LYS A 2 12.25 23.78 1.45
N ILE A 3 12.72 23.00 2.42
CA ILE A 3 12.31 21.59 2.61
C ILE A 3 10.86 21.48 3.12
N LEU A 4 10.47 22.33 4.08
CA LEU A 4 9.11 22.35 4.64
C LEU A 4 8.06 22.73 3.60
N LYS A 5 8.37 23.69 2.73
CA LYS A 5 7.48 24.08 1.62
C LYS A 5 7.28 22.93 0.62
N LYS A 6 8.37 22.24 0.24
CA LYS A 6 8.31 21.05 -0.63
C LYS A 6 7.52 19.90 0.00
N LEU A 7 7.65 19.67 1.30
CA LEU A 7 6.90 18.62 2.00
C LEU A 7 5.39 18.93 2.02
N ASN A 8 5.00 20.19 2.19
CA ASN A 8 3.59 20.58 2.19
C ASN A 8 2.97 20.51 0.79
N GLU A 9 3.67 21.01 -0.23
CA GLU A 9 3.23 20.89 -1.63
C GLU A 9 3.16 19.43 -2.10
N GLN A 10 4.04 18.57 -1.60
CA GLN A 10 4.00 17.14 -1.91
C GLN A 10 2.82 16.45 -1.22
N LYS A 11 2.52 16.83 0.03
CA LYS A 11 1.37 16.30 0.77
C LYS A 11 0.04 16.61 0.06
N GLU A 12 -0.15 17.83 -0.40
CA GLU A 12 -1.37 18.22 -1.13
C GLU A 12 -1.54 17.40 -2.43
N LYS A 13 -0.45 17.15 -3.15
CA LYS A 13 -0.45 16.28 -4.34
C LYS A 13 -0.77 14.83 -4.02
N ASP A 14 -0.27 14.33 -2.89
CA ASP A 14 -0.52 12.96 -2.45
C ASP A 14 -2.00 12.79 -2.01
N ASP A 15 -2.57 13.78 -1.30
CA ASP A 15 -3.97 13.81 -0.89
C ASP A 15 -4.93 13.86 -2.10
N GLU A 16 -4.58 14.62 -3.15
CA GLU A 16 -5.32 14.67 -4.40
C GLU A 16 -5.21 13.37 -5.21
N MET A 17 -4.04 12.72 -5.22
CA MET A 17 -3.86 11.41 -5.84
C MET A 17 -4.68 10.33 -5.14
N ILE A 18 -4.76 10.35 -3.80
CA ILE A 18 -5.55 9.41 -3.01
C ILE A 18 -7.05 9.53 -3.32
N LYS A 19 -7.56 10.76 -3.46
CA LYS A 19 -8.98 11.01 -3.84
C LYS A 19 -9.37 10.42 -5.20
N ASN A 20 -8.40 10.25 -6.10
CA ASN A 20 -8.65 9.81 -7.48
C ASN A 20 -8.44 8.30 -7.70
N LEU A 21 -8.13 7.53 -6.65
CA LEU A 21 -7.95 6.08 -6.76
C LEU A 21 -9.31 5.39 -6.98
N LYS A 22 -9.45 4.67 -8.10
CA LYS A 22 -10.68 3.92 -8.44
C LYS A 22 -10.46 2.42 -8.55
N THR A 23 -9.21 1.95 -8.72
CA THR A 23 -8.91 0.54 -8.92
C THR A 23 -7.77 0.04 -8.04
N ALA A 24 -7.68 -1.28 -7.86
CA ALA A 24 -6.59 -1.91 -7.10
C ALA A 24 -5.20 -1.69 -7.75
N GLY A 25 -5.14 -1.55 -9.08
CA GLY A 25 -3.90 -1.24 -9.80
C GLY A 25 -3.39 0.18 -9.56
N ASP A 26 -4.31 1.14 -9.35
CA ASP A 26 -3.96 2.51 -9.00
C ASP A 26 -3.33 2.58 -7.60
N TYR A 27 -3.83 1.74 -6.68
CA TYR A 27 -3.31 1.66 -5.32
C TYR A 27 -1.88 1.09 -5.26
N GLU A 28 -1.60 0.01 -5.99
CA GLU A 28 -0.26 -0.59 -6.02
C GLU A 28 0.77 0.39 -6.63
N ARG A 29 0.37 1.12 -7.67
CA ARG A 29 1.19 2.19 -8.27
C ARG A 29 1.43 3.33 -7.29
N LEU A 30 0.39 3.77 -6.57
CA LEU A 30 0.52 4.81 -5.57
C LEU A 30 1.44 4.38 -4.41
N GLN A 31 1.29 3.14 -3.93
CA GLN A 31 2.11 2.62 -2.84
C GLN A 31 3.60 2.56 -3.23
N LYS A 32 3.92 2.15 -4.47
CA LYS A 32 5.29 2.19 -5.01
C LYS A 32 5.82 3.63 -5.11
N LYS A 33 5.00 4.58 -5.57
CA LYS A 33 5.37 6.00 -5.68
C LYS A 33 5.66 6.63 -4.32
N LEU A 34 4.75 6.46 -3.36
CA LEU A 34 4.90 6.94 -1.98
C LEU A 34 6.11 6.31 -1.29
N THR A 35 6.37 5.02 -1.51
CA THR A 35 7.55 4.35 -0.96
C THR A 35 8.86 4.94 -1.51
N THR A 36 8.89 5.26 -2.80
CA THR A 36 10.04 5.88 -3.45
C THR A 36 10.29 7.28 -2.92
N GLN A 37 9.25 8.10 -2.85
CA GLN A 37 9.32 9.46 -2.31
C GLN A 37 9.75 9.48 -0.84
N LYS A 38 9.23 8.55 -0.02
CA LYS A 38 9.62 8.41 1.39
C LYS A 38 11.10 8.10 1.55
N LYS A 39 11.67 7.22 0.71
CA LYS A 39 13.11 6.93 0.68
C LYS A 39 13.92 8.16 0.30
N GLU A 40 13.43 8.96 -0.64
CA GLU A 40 14.11 10.17 -1.10
C GLU A 40 14.14 11.25 -0.01
N ILE A 41 13.02 11.49 0.67
CA ILE A 41 12.96 12.39 1.84
C ILE A 41 13.93 11.93 2.94
N PHE A 42 13.96 10.63 3.25
CA PHE A 42 14.89 10.10 4.24
C PHE A 42 16.35 10.31 3.86
N ARG A 43 16.69 10.13 2.57
CA ARG A 43 18.02 10.41 2.04
C ARG A 43 18.36 11.90 2.15
N GLU A 44 17.43 12.79 1.81
CA GLU A 44 17.63 14.24 1.97
C GLU A 44 17.87 14.63 3.42
N ILE A 45 17.12 14.06 4.37
CA ILE A 45 17.31 14.31 5.80
C ILE A 45 18.69 13.81 6.26
N ASN A 46 19.06 12.58 5.87
CA ASN A 46 20.35 11.97 6.19
C ASN A 46 21.52 12.83 5.70
N ASN A 47 21.44 13.34 4.48
CA ASN A 47 22.48 14.16 3.86
C ASN A 47 22.49 15.58 4.46
N SER A 48 21.33 16.20 4.62
CA SER A 48 21.22 17.57 5.14
C SER A 48 21.66 17.71 6.59
N LEU A 49 21.51 16.63 7.37
CA LEU A 49 21.92 16.56 8.76
C LEU A 49 23.24 15.81 8.97
N GLU A 50 23.90 15.38 7.88
CA GLU A 50 25.18 14.65 7.90
C GLU A 50 25.15 13.43 8.86
N LEU A 51 24.03 12.69 8.89
CA LEU A 51 23.81 11.64 9.89
C LEU A 51 24.66 10.38 9.65
N GLY A 52 25.22 10.22 8.45
CA GLY A 52 26.12 9.11 8.09
C GLY A 52 25.44 7.75 7.99
N LEU A 53 24.11 7.70 7.84
CA LEU A 53 23.38 6.42 7.74
C LEU A 53 23.48 5.83 6.33
N GLU A 54 23.69 4.51 6.26
CA GLU A 54 23.70 3.76 5.00
C GLU A 54 22.33 3.77 4.31
N SER A 55 22.31 4.04 2.99
CA SER A 55 21.10 4.12 2.16
C SER A 55 20.23 2.86 2.18
N LYS A 56 20.83 1.67 2.30
CA LYS A 56 20.12 0.39 2.33
C LYS A 56 19.29 0.17 3.61
N LYS A 57 19.56 0.92 4.68
CA LYS A 57 18.96 0.74 6.01
C LYS A 57 18.22 1.98 6.49
N LEU A 58 17.94 2.93 5.59
CA LEU A 58 17.41 4.24 5.92
C LEU A 58 15.91 4.16 6.26
N THR A 59 15.61 4.16 7.56
CA THR A 59 14.25 4.20 8.10
C THR A 59 14.10 5.41 9.01
N LEU A 60 12.87 5.91 9.15
CA LEU A 60 12.56 7.03 10.06
C LEU A 60 13.03 6.75 11.49
N LYS A 61 12.83 5.52 11.98
CA LYS A 61 13.27 5.08 13.30
C LYS A 61 14.79 5.27 13.47
N LYS A 62 15.59 4.84 12.49
CA LYS A 62 17.05 4.98 12.54
C LYS A 62 17.52 6.43 12.43
N ILE A 63 16.86 7.25 11.60
CA ILE A 63 17.11 8.70 11.55
C ILE A 63 16.87 9.32 12.93
N ILE A 64 15.73 9.02 13.56
CA ILE A 64 15.39 9.55 14.89
C ILE A 64 16.40 9.09 15.92
N THR A 65 16.70 7.78 16.00
CA THR A 65 17.70 7.24 16.94
C THR A 65 19.05 7.91 16.75
N ARG A 66 19.51 8.10 15.51
CA ARG A 66 20.80 8.74 15.23
C ARG A 66 20.83 10.21 15.65
N ILE A 67 19.74 10.94 15.44
CA ILE A 67 19.62 12.33 15.89
C ILE A 67 19.61 12.38 17.43
N GLU A 68 18.89 11.46 18.08
CA GLU A 68 18.88 11.37 19.54
C GLU A 68 20.24 11.00 20.12
N GLU A 69 21.01 10.13 19.47
CA GLU A 69 22.42 9.84 19.82
C GLU A 69 23.30 11.08 19.68
N LEU A 70 23.18 11.82 18.58
CA LEU A 70 23.91 13.06 18.35
C LEU A 70 23.53 14.16 19.36
N ILE A 71 22.31 14.13 19.88
CA ILE A 71 21.86 14.99 20.97
C ILE A 71 22.44 14.53 22.31
N ARG A 72 22.51 13.21 22.54
CA ARG A 72 22.98 12.60 23.79
C ARG A 72 24.49 12.57 23.96
N ASN A 73 25.26 12.64 22.87
CA ASN A 73 26.73 12.75 22.89
C ASN A 73 27.14 14.23 22.74
N PRO A 74 27.34 14.98 23.84
CA PRO A 74 27.95 16.29 23.76
C PRO A 74 29.45 16.09 23.50
N LEU A 75 29.90 16.22 22.25
CA LEU A 75 31.25 16.73 22.03
C LEU A 75 31.20 18.19 22.50
N ALA A 76 31.45 18.35 23.80
CA ALA A 76 31.53 19.62 24.48
C ALA A 76 32.54 20.52 23.76
N ASN A 77 32.09 21.74 23.42
CA ASN A 77 32.84 22.91 22.92
C ASN A 77 32.62 23.39 21.48
N ASN A 78 31.80 22.73 20.64
CA ASN A 78 31.45 23.34 19.35
C ASN A 78 30.13 24.12 19.41
N GLN A 79 30.21 25.43 19.69
CA GLN A 79 29.06 26.35 19.78
C GLN A 79 28.18 26.35 18.51
N LYS A 80 28.77 26.05 17.34
CA LYS A 80 28.05 25.90 16.07
C LYS A 80 27.23 24.60 16.03
N LEU A 81 27.75 23.52 16.60
CA LEU A 81 27.05 22.24 16.75
C LEU A 81 25.90 22.38 17.77
N GLN A 82 26.12 23.12 18.86
CA GLN A 82 25.08 23.41 19.86
C GLN A 82 23.91 24.19 19.25
N LYS A 83 24.19 25.23 18.44
CA LYS A 83 23.15 25.97 17.71
C LYS A 83 22.39 25.08 16.70
N LYS A 84 23.09 24.19 15.99
CA LYS A 84 22.46 23.21 15.09
C LYS A 84 21.56 22.23 15.86
N LEU A 85 22.02 21.73 17.00
CA LEU A 85 21.27 20.84 17.89
C LEU A 85 20.02 21.49 18.47
N THR A 86 20.10 22.74 18.95
CA THR A 86 18.94 23.48 19.45
C THR A 86 17.90 23.71 18.34
N LYS A 87 18.37 24.01 17.12
CA LYS A 87 17.48 24.17 15.96
C LYS A 87 16.84 22.84 15.54
N ALA A 88 17.59 21.74 15.58
CA ALA A 88 17.07 20.40 15.32
C ALA A 88 16.03 19.98 16.37
N LYS A 89 16.28 20.21 17.67
CA LYS A 89 15.32 19.98 18.76
C LYS A 89 14.02 20.76 18.55
N LYS A 90 14.10 22.07 18.30
CA LYS A 90 12.89 22.88 18.00
C LYS A 90 12.13 22.38 16.78
N THR A 91 12.85 21.95 15.74
CA THR A 91 12.23 21.39 14.53
C THR A 91 11.52 20.07 14.84
N ILE A 92 12.12 19.20 15.66
CA ILE A 92 11.52 17.94 16.10
C ILE A 92 10.28 18.17 16.96
N GLU A 93 10.33 19.11 17.91
CA GLU A 93 9.14 19.45 18.71
C GLU A 93 8.01 20.03 17.86
N LEU A 94 8.33 20.92 16.92
CA LEU A 94 7.33 21.47 15.99
C LEU A 94 6.70 20.37 15.14
N LEU A 95 7.51 19.44 14.63
CA LEU A 95 7.03 18.28 13.87
C LEU A 95 6.18 17.34 14.73
N LYS A 96 6.56 17.07 15.97
CA LYS A 96 5.78 16.27 16.92
C LYS A 96 4.44 16.94 17.26
N LYS A 97 4.45 18.25 17.48
CA LYS A 97 3.25 19.03 17.82
C LYS A 97 2.30 19.12 16.63
N GLN A 98 2.81 19.30 15.41
CA GLN A 98 2.02 19.25 14.19
C GLN A 98 1.49 17.85 13.88
N LEU A 99 2.22 16.79 14.25
CA LEU A 99 1.70 15.43 14.25
C LEU A 99 0.56 15.25 15.27
N ALA A 100 0.60 15.93 16.41
CA ALA A 100 -0.44 15.80 17.44
C ALA A 100 -1.67 16.69 17.17
N GLU A 101 -1.49 17.89 16.60
CA GLU A 101 -2.56 18.89 16.42
C GLU A 101 -3.38 18.73 15.13
N LYS A 102 -2.91 17.94 14.14
CA LYS A 102 -3.59 17.76 12.84
C LYS A 102 -3.97 16.33 12.49
N ASP A 103 -3.88 15.42 13.45
CA ASP A 103 -4.11 14.00 13.21
C ASP A 103 -5.41 13.55 13.89
N PRO A 104 -6.58 13.69 13.25
CA PRO A 104 -7.58 12.65 13.39
C PRO A 104 -6.96 11.39 12.77
N ASP A 105 -6.11 10.74 13.57
CA ASP A 105 -5.54 9.41 13.43
C ASP A 105 -5.40 8.98 11.95
N TYR A 106 -4.32 9.41 11.29
CA TYR A 106 -3.97 9.05 9.91
C TYR A 106 -4.10 7.54 9.66
N ASN A 107 -3.84 6.73 10.69
CA ASN A 107 -4.08 5.30 10.66
C ASN A 107 -5.58 4.98 10.61
N ALA A 108 -6.44 5.63 11.40
CA ALA A 108 -7.89 5.50 11.33
C ALA A 108 -8.45 5.94 9.97
N ILE A 109 -7.94 7.02 9.37
CA ILE A 109 -8.33 7.43 8.01
C ILE A 109 -7.88 6.39 6.98
N GLN A 110 -6.63 5.95 7.02
CA GLN A 110 -6.14 4.88 6.15
C GLN A 110 -6.96 3.60 6.30
N GLN A 111 -7.33 3.26 7.54
CA GLN A 111 -8.08 2.04 7.84
C GLN A 111 -9.53 2.16 7.37
N ALA A 112 -10.16 3.33 7.52
CA ALA A 112 -11.48 3.60 6.97
C ALA A 112 -11.50 3.53 5.43
N GLU A 113 -10.53 4.15 4.76
CA GLU A 113 -10.39 4.07 3.30
C GLU A 113 -10.07 2.65 2.83
N TYR A 114 -9.22 1.92 3.55
CA TYR A 114 -8.94 0.52 3.26
C TYR A 114 -10.19 -0.37 3.38
N GLN A 115 -11.03 -0.15 4.39
CA GLN A 115 -12.30 -0.89 4.53
C GLN A 115 -13.27 -0.59 3.38
N LYS A 116 -13.32 0.65 2.88
CA LYS A 116 -14.11 0.99 1.69
C LYS A 116 -13.62 0.23 0.46
N ILE A 117 -12.31 0.19 0.22
CA ILE A 117 -11.72 -0.53 -0.90
C ILE A 117 -12.00 -2.03 -0.78
N LEU A 118 -11.80 -2.60 0.40
CA LEU A 118 -12.06 -4.02 0.67
C LEU A 118 -13.52 -4.39 0.37
N LYS A 119 -14.47 -3.56 0.80
CA LYS A 119 -15.90 -3.74 0.48
C LYS A 119 -16.17 -3.68 -1.02
N LEU A 120 -15.52 -2.75 -1.73
CA LEU A 120 -15.68 -2.58 -3.18
C LEU A 120 -15.17 -3.79 -3.95
N VAL A 121 -13.99 -4.33 -3.59
CA VAL A 121 -13.40 -5.51 -4.24
C VAL A 121 -14.22 -6.78 -3.96
N LYS A 122 -14.77 -6.93 -2.75
CA LYS A 122 -15.70 -8.03 -2.43
C LYS A 122 -16.94 -7.96 -3.32
N ASN A 123 -17.57 -6.78 -3.41
CA ASN A 123 -18.75 -6.57 -4.24
C ASN A 123 -18.47 -6.80 -5.72
N ASP A 124 -17.35 -6.29 -6.24
CA ASP A 124 -16.94 -6.52 -7.62
C ASP A 124 -16.76 -8.02 -7.91
N THR A 125 -16.15 -8.76 -6.98
CA THR A 125 -15.99 -10.22 -7.09
C THR A 125 -17.35 -10.92 -7.20
N PHE A 126 -18.32 -10.57 -6.34
CA PHE A 126 -19.66 -11.14 -6.38
C PHE A 126 -20.43 -10.79 -7.66
N GLN A 127 -20.37 -9.52 -8.08
CA GLN A 127 -21.04 -9.07 -9.30
C GLN A 127 -20.45 -9.73 -10.55
N ASN A 128 -19.14 -9.89 -10.61
CA ASN A 128 -18.49 -10.57 -11.73
C ASN A 128 -18.85 -12.05 -11.77
N CYS A 129 -18.89 -12.74 -10.62
CA CYS A 129 -19.37 -14.13 -10.59
C CYS A 129 -20.82 -14.24 -11.09
N LYS A 130 -21.70 -13.33 -10.65
CA LYS A 130 -23.09 -13.28 -11.11
C LYS A 130 -23.20 -13.04 -12.62
N LYS A 131 -22.45 -12.07 -13.16
CA LYS A 131 -22.44 -11.74 -14.61
C LYS A 131 -21.93 -12.91 -15.46
N LEU A 132 -20.95 -13.65 -14.95
CA LEU A 132 -20.35 -14.79 -15.65
C LEU A 132 -21.11 -16.10 -15.40
N GLY A 133 -22.23 -16.08 -14.68
CA GLY A 133 -23.00 -17.29 -14.36
C GLY A 133 -22.26 -18.27 -13.45
N ILE A 134 -21.22 -17.82 -12.75
CA ILE A 134 -20.42 -18.66 -11.85
C ILE A 134 -21.18 -18.81 -10.52
N ALA A 135 -21.65 -20.03 -10.24
CA ALA A 135 -22.29 -20.36 -8.98
C ALA A 135 -21.27 -20.36 -7.83
N LEU A 136 -21.47 -19.49 -6.84
CA LEU A 136 -20.64 -19.42 -5.65
C LEU A 136 -21.13 -20.39 -4.58
N ALA A 137 -20.26 -21.30 -4.15
CA ALA A 137 -20.56 -22.13 -3.00
C ALA A 137 -20.69 -21.26 -1.74
N PRO A 138 -21.63 -21.57 -0.81
CA PRO A 138 -21.83 -20.80 0.41
C PRO A 138 -20.55 -20.62 1.24
N SER A 139 -19.70 -21.65 1.30
CA SER A 139 -18.41 -21.63 1.98
C SER A 139 -17.41 -20.64 1.34
N THR A 140 -17.46 -20.45 0.01
CA THR A 140 -16.60 -19.50 -0.69
C THR A 140 -17.13 -18.07 -0.54
N GLN A 141 -18.45 -17.91 -0.59
CA GLN A 141 -19.09 -16.62 -0.32
C GLN A 141 -18.81 -16.13 1.11
N ALA A 142 -18.83 -17.04 2.09
CA ALA A 142 -18.46 -16.73 3.47
C ALA A 142 -16.99 -16.29 3.57
N LYS A 143 -16.05 -17.02 2.95
CA LYS A 143 -14.62 -16.67 2.95
C LYS A 143 -14.35 -15.30 2.32
N ILE A 144 -15.00 -14.97 1.21
CA ILE A 144 -14.86 -13.65 0.57
C ILE A 144 -15.48 -12.55 1.45
N SER A 145 -16.68 -12.79 2.01
CA SER A 145 -17.36 -11.81 2.87
C SER A 145 -16.59 -11.49 4.14
N GLN A 146 -15.99 -12.51 4.76
CA GLN A 146 -15.26 -12.40 6.03
C GLN A 146 -13.79 -12.02 5.87
N ALA A 147 -13.25 -12.02 4.65
CA ALA A 147 -11.85 -11.66 4.40
C ALA A 147 -11.54 -10.26 4.95
N THR A 148 -10.53 -10.16 5.79
CA THR A 148 -10.07 -8.89 6.39
C THR A 148 -9.02 -8.19 5.54
N THR A 149 -8.51 -8.86 4.50
CA THR A 149 -7.50 -8.31 3.59
C THR A 149 -7.83 -8.55 2.13
N LEU A 150 -7.29 -7.68 1.26
CA LEU A 150 -7.42 -7.82 -0.19
C LEU A 150 -6.79 -9.12 -0.69
N ASP A 151 -5.64 -9.53 -0.14
CA ASP A 151 -4.98 -10.78 -0.52
C ASP A 151 -5.87 -12.01 -0.29
N LEU A 152 -6.62 -12.03 0.82
CA LEU A 152 -7.55 -13.12 1.10
C LEU A 152 -8.71 -13.14 0.10
N VAL A 153 -9.25 -11.97 -0.26
CA VAL A 153 -10.27 -11.86 -1.32
C VAL A 153 -9.72 -12.34 -2.67
N MET A 154 -8.51 -11.90 -3.04
CA MET A 154 -7.86 -12.27 -4.29
C MET A 154 -7.52 -13.76 -4.35
N LYS A 155 -7.10 -14.36 -3.23
CA LYS A 155 -6.82 -15.79 -3.15
C LYS A 155 -8.06 -16.62 -3.48
N GLU A 156 -9.20 -16.29 -2.89
CA GLU A 156 -10.45 -17.01 -3.19
C GLU A 156 -10.95 -16.71 -4.61
N ARG A 157 -10.81 -15.46 -5.08
CA ARG A 157 -11.09 -15.10 -6.48
C ARG A 157 -10.26 -15.92 -7.48
N ASN A 158 -8.97 -16.09 -7.23
CA ASN A 158 -8.08 -16.86 -8.10
C ASN A 158 -8.44 -18.34 -8.12
N LYS A 159 -8.83 -18.93 -6.98
CA LYS A 159 -9.33 -20.30 -6.92
C LYS A 159 -10.61 -20.47 -7.75
N LEU A 160 -11.53 -19.50 -7.68
CA LEU A 160 -12.75 -19.51 -8.49
C LEU A 160 -12.41 -19.47 -9.98
N ILE A 161 -11.51 -18.57 -10.38
CA ILE A 161 -11.05 -18.45 -11.76
C ILE A 161 -10.43 -19.77 -12.24
N GLN A 162 -9.50 -20.35 -11.47
CA GLN A 162 -8.85 -21.62 -11.81
C GLN A 162 -9.84 -22.79 -11.91
N SER A 163 -10.79 -22.89 -10.98
CA SER A 163 -11.85 -23.91 -11.00
C SER A 163 -12.71 -23.77 -12.26
N GLN A 164 -13.10 -22.54 -12.62
CA GLN A 164 -13.89 -22.30 -13.82
C GLN A 164 -13.11 -22.64 -15.10
N PHE A 165 -11.84 -22.23 -15.20
CA PHE A 165 -10.99 -22.61 -16.34
C PHE A 165 -10.87 -24.13 -16.50
N SER A 166 -10.68 -24.84 -15.39
CA SER A 166 -10.57 -26.31 -15.40
C SER A 166 -11.87 -26.97 -15.88
N LYS A 167 -13.03 -26.48 -15.43
CA LYS A 167 -14.33 -26.97 -15.89
C LYS A 167 -14.54 -26.72 -17.38
N ASN A 168 -14.31 -25.50 -17.84
CA ASN A 168 -14.46 -25.13 -19.25
C ASN A 168 -13.55 -25.98 -20.15
N GLN A 169 -12.34 -26.30 -19.69
CA GLN A 169 -11.40 -27.15 -20.44
C GLN A 169 -11.89 -28.60 -20.52
N ALA A 170 -12.46 -29.14 -19.44
CA ALA A 170 -13.04 -30.49 -19.42
C ALA A 170 -14.26 -30.57 -20.35
N GLU A 171 -15.17 -29.60 -20.29
CA GLU A 171 -16.35 -29.52 -21.16
C GLU A 171 -15.97 -29.42 -22.63
N LEU A 172 -14.98 -28.58 -22.97
CA LEU A 172 -14.47 -28.46 -24.34
C LEU A 172 -13.87 -29.77 -24.86
N THR A 173 -13.17 -30.51 -24.00
CA THR A 173 -12.57 -31.80 -24.35
C THR A 173 -13.65 -32.85 -24.61
N GLN A 174 -14.70 -32.87 -23.79
CA GLN A 174 -15.85 -33.77 -23.97
C GLN A 174 -16.65 -33.44 -25.24
N GLN A 175 -16.87 -32.16 -25.53
CA GLN A 175 -17.54 -31.75 -26.77
C GLN A 175 -16.75 -32.18 -28.01
N LYS A 176 -15.42 -32.04 -27.98
CA LYS A 176 -14.55 -32.50 -29.08
C LYS A 176 -14.65 -34.01 -29.29
N SER A 177 -14.62 -34.81 -28.23
CA SER A 177 -14.70 -36.27 -28.35
C SER A 177 -16.05 -36.74 -28.87
N GLN A 178 -17.15 -36.09 -28.46
CA GLN A 178 -18.50 -36.35 -28.97
C GLN A 178 -18.63 -35.99 -30.45
N LEU A 179 -18.09 -34.85 -30.87
CA LEU A 179 -18.08 -34.45 -32.28
C LEU A 179 -17.28 -35.42 -33.17
N THR A 180 -16.15 -35.92 -32.67
CA THR A 180 -15.35 -36.93 -33.38
C THR A 180 -16.08 -38.26 -33.49
N HIS A 181 -16.78 -38.70 -32.44
CA HIS A 181 -17.58 -39.93 -32.48
C HIS A 181 -18.78 -39.80 -33.43
N ALA A 182 -19.51 -38.68 -33.41
CA ALA A 182 -20.63 -38.44 -34.32
C ALA A 182 -20.19 -38.48 -35.79
N ARG A 183 -19.06 -37.83 -36.11
CA ARG A 183 -18.46 -37.85 -37.47
C ARG A 183 -18.01 -39.23 -37.95
N HIS A 184 -17.71 -40.14 -37.02
CA HIS A 184 -17.37 -41.53 -37.36
C HIS A 184 -18.60 -42.44 -37.49
N GLN A 185 -19.74 -42.06 -36.92
CA GLN A 185 -21.01 -42.79 -37.07
C GLN A 185 -21.79 -42.37 -38.34
N GLU A 186 -21.51 -41.18 -38.88
CA GLU A 186 -22.10 -40.67 -40.14
C GLU A 186 -21.31 -41.06 -41.40
N ARG A 187 -20.23 -41.86 -41.27
CA ARG A 187 -19.42 -42.40 -42.37
C ARG A 187 -19.62 -43.91 -42.49
#